data_AF-A0A4U7D5D2-F1
#
_entry.id   AF-A0A4U7D5D2-F1
#
_cell.length_a   1.000
_cell.length_b   1.000
_cell.length_c   1.000
_cell.angle_alpha   90.00
_cell.angle_beta   90.00
_cell.angle_gamma   90.00
#
_symmetry.space_group_name_H-M   'P 1'
#
loop_
_entity.id
_entity.type
_entity.pdbx_description
1 polymer ?
#
loop_
_entity_poly.entity_id
_entity_poly.type
_entity_poly.pdbx_seq_one_letter_code
_entity_poly.pdbx_strand_id
1 'polypeptide(L)'
;MRSAIDAGFVRYAARRVGLLIVSLLGVSIVTFGIVNVRPGDVALLILGNRASPDRLDALRQTLGLNRPIWVRYLDWLAGVLTGDMGDSLRFGD
;
A
#
# COMPACT_ATOMS: atom_id res chain seq x y z
N MET A 1 -34.44 -8.14 -28.22
CA MET A 1 -34.41 -6.73 -27.73
C MET A 1 -33.90 -6.63 -26.29
N ARG A 2 -34.38 -7.44 -25.33
CA ARG A 2 -33.92 -7.45 -23.92
C ARG A 2 -32.41 -7.78 -23.76
N SER A 3 -31.91 -8.79 -24.46
CA SER A 3 -30.49 -9.22 -24.41
C SER A 3 -29.46 -8.19 -24.91
N ALA A 4 -29.83 -7.32 -25.85
CA ALA A 4 -28.94 -6.27 -26.35
C ALA A 4 -28.75 -5.14 -25.34
N ILE A 5 -29.79 -4.86 -24.53
CA ILE A 5 -29.73 -3.89 -23.43
C ILE A 5 -28.85 -4.45 -22.30
N ASP A 6 -29.01 -5.74 -21.98
CA ASP A 6 -28.19 -6.41 -20.96
C ASP A 6 -26.70 -6.42 -21.35
N ALA A 7 -26.37 -6.71 -22.61
CA ALA A 7 -25.00 -6.67 -23.12
C ALA A 7 -24.40 -5.25 -23.10
N GLY A 8 -25.21 -4.23 -23.45
CA GLY A 8 -24.81 -2.83 -23.38
C GLY A 8 -24.54 -2.38 -21.94
N PHE A 9 -25.41 -2.78 -21.00
CA PHE A 9 -25.25 -2.50 -19.57
C PHE A 9 -24.02 -3.18 -18.97
N VAL A 10 -23.79 -4.48 -19.25
CA VAL A 10 -22.61 -5.21 -18.79
C VAL A 10 -21.32 -4.57 -19.31
N ARG A 11 -21.27 -4.20 -20.59
CA ARG A 11 -20.09 -3.51 -21.18
C ARG A 11 -19.85 -2.15 -20.52
N TYR A 12 -20.90 -1.39 -20.25
CA TYR A 12 -20.80 -0.11 -19.56
C TYR A 12 -20.30 -0.31 -18.12
N ALA A 13 -20.91 -1.23 -17.37
CA ALA A 13 -20.53 -1.54 -15.99
C ALA A 13 -19.07 -2.01 -15.91
N ALA A 14 -18.65 -2.94 -16.76
CA ALA A 14 -17.27 -3.41 -16.82
C ALA A 14 -16.28 -2.29 -17.10
N ARG A 15 -16.59 -1.39 -18.05
CA ARG A 15 -15.76 -0.21 -18.32
C ARG A 15 -15.68 0.73 -17.11
N ARG A 16 -16.80 0.97 -16.43
CA ARG A 16 -16.85 1.84 -15.23
C ARG A 16 -16.07 1.24 -14.07
N VAL A 17 -16.21 -0.06 -13.82
CA VAL A 17 -15.44 -0.78 -12.79
C VAL A 17 -13.94 -0.76 -13.13
N GLY A 18 -13.57 -1.02 -14.39
CA GLY A 18 -12.17 -0.93 -14.81
C GLY A 18 -11.56 0.46 -14.60
N LEU A 19 -12.31 1.52 -14.95
CA LEU A 19 -11.89 2.90 -14.70
C LEU A 19 -11.73 3.18 -13.19
N LEU A 20 -12.67 2.71 -12.37
CA LEU A 20 -12.60 2.85 -10.92
C LEU A 20 -11.34 2.16 -10.36
N ILE A 21 -11.06 0.92 -10.77
CA ILE A 21 -9.87 0.19 -10.33
C ILE A 21 -8.59 0.95 -10.72
N VAL A 22 -8.49 1.42 -11.97
CA VAL A 22 -7.33 2.20 -12.42
C VAL A 22 -7.17 3.50 -11.63
N SER A 23 -8.27 4.21 -11.36
CA SER A 23 -8.25 5.41 -10.53
C SER A 23 -7.79 5.12 -9.10
N LEU A 24 -8.30 4.06 -8.48
CA LEU A 24 -7.90 3.65 -7.13
C LEU A 24 -6.43 3.25 -7.08
N LEU A 25 -5.95 2.47 -8.05
CA LEU A 25 -4.54 2.11 -8.16
C LEU A 25 -3.67 3.37 -8.32
N GLY A 26 -4.05 4.29 -9.21
CA GLY A 26 -3.33 5.54 -9.41
C GLY A 26 -3.21 6.38 -8.14
N VAL A 27 -4.32 6.58 -7.44
CA VAL A 27 -4.32 7.29 -6.14
C VAL A 27 -3.47 6.55 -5.12
N SER A 28 -3.60 5.23 -5.00
CA SER A 28 -2.85 4.43 -4.04
C SER A 28 -1.34 4.49 -4.25
N ILE A 29 -0.87 4.44 -5.50
CA ILE A 29 0.56 4.57 -5.85
C ILE A 29 1.07 5.95 -5.47
N VAL A 30 0.31 7.01 -5.79
CA VAL A 30 0.68 8.39 -5.45
C VAL A 30 0.75 8.57 -3.94
N THR A 31 -0.26 8.14 -3.21
CA THR A 31 -0.29 8.23 -1.74
C THR A 31 0.84 7.44 -1.10
N PHE A 32 1.06 6.19 -1.53
CA PHE A 32 2.16 5.35 -1.05
C PHE A 32 3.53 5.98 -1.33
N GLY A 33 3.70 6.52 -2.54
CA GLY A 33 4.89 7.25 -2.95
C GLY A 33 5.14 8.46 -2.06
N ILE A 34 4.14 9.31 -1.83
CA ILE A 34 4.27 10.51 -0.98
C ILE A 34 4.72 10.14 0.44
N VAL A 35 4.20 9.05 1.01
CA VAL A 35 4.59 8.59 2.35
C VAL A 35 6.04 8.08 2.36
N ASN A 36 6.46 7.33 1.34
CA ASN A 36 7.78 6.67 1.30
C ASN A 36 8.91 7.55 0.72
N VAL A 37 8.57 8.61 -0.02
CA VAL A 37 9.56 9.55 -0.58
C VAL A 37 10.05 10.54 0.48
N ARG A 38 9.31 10.74 1.59
CA ARG A 38 9.79 11.62 2.65
C ARG A 38 11.13 11.09 3.18
N PRO A 39 12.19 11.92 3.23
CA PRO A 39 13.47 11.53 3.81
C PRO A 39 13.26 11.36 5.33
N GLY A 40 13.05 10.12 5.76
CA GLY A 40 12.83 9.76 7.14
C GLY A 40 12.88 8.25 7.28
N ASP A 41 13.80 7.74 8.09
CA ASP A 41 13.83 6.33 8.40
C ASP A 41 12.77 6.01 9.45
N VAL A 42 11.79 5.20 9.07
CA VAL A 42 10.71 4.76 9.95
C VAL A 42 11.28 4.06 11.20
N ALA A 43 12.39 3.33 11.08
CA ALA A 43 13.04 2.71 12.23
C ALA A 43 13.62 3.76 13.20
N LEU A 44 14.18 4.87 12.69
CA LEU A 44 14.63 6.01 13.52
C LEU A 44 13.45 6.74 14.18
N LEU A 45 12.31 6.83 13.50
CA LEU A 45 11.10 7.43 14.08
C LEU A 45 10.55 6.59 15.24
N ILE A 46 10.61 5.25 15.13
CA ILE A 46 10.12 4.33 16.15
C ILE A 46 11.09 4.25 17.35
N LEU A 47 12.39 4.05 17.10
CA LEU A 47 13.38 3.86 18.18
C LEU A 47 13.95 5.17 18.73
N GLY A 48 13.73 6.29 18.03
CA GLY A 48 14.25 7.61 18.37
C GLY A 48 15.75 7.77 18.15
N ASN A 49 16.25 9.00 18.34
CA ASN A 49 17.65 9.38 18.10
C ASN A 49 18.70 8.71 19.02
N ARG A 50 18.28 7.82 19.93
CA ARG A 50 19.18 7.07 20.85
C ARG A 50 19.23 5.58 20.54
N ALA A 51 18.66 5.15 19.43
CA ALA A 51 18.71 3.77 19.00
C ALA A 51 20.15 3.35 18.69
N SER A 52 20.59 2.21 19.22
CA SER A 52 21.85 1.60 18.79
C SER A 52 21.74 1.19 17.31
N PRO A 53 22.80 1.35 16.50
CA PRO A 53 22.77 0.99 15.07
C PRO A 53 22.25 -0.42 14.81
N ASP A 54 22.66 -1.39 15.64
CA ASP A 54 22.23 -2.79 15.51
C ASP A 54 20.72 -2.99 15.70
N ARG A 55 20.10 -2.23 16.60
CA ARG A 55 18.64 -2.29 16.82
C ARG A 55 17.88 -1.61 15.69
N LEU A 56 18.48 -0.58 15.10
CA LEU A 56 17.93 0.12 13.96
C LEU A 56 17.88 -0.78 12.73
N ASP A 57 18.97 -1.47 12.43
CA ASP A 57 19.05 -2.39 11.29
C ASP A 57 18.19 -3.64 11.48
N ALA A 58 18.15 -4.19 12.70
CA ALA A 58 17.22 -5.27 13.02
C ALA A 58 15.76 -4.84 12.79
N LEU A 59 15.38 -3.64 13.24
CA LEU A 59 14.01 -3.14 13.04
C LEU A 59 13.70 -2.87 11.56
N ARG A 60 14.66 -2.34 10.78
CA ARG A 60 14.50 -2.17 9.33
C ARG A 60 14.27 -3.49 8.61
N GLN A 61 14.96 -4.56 9.03
CA GLN A 61 14.75 -5.90 8.48
C GLN A 61 13.36 -6.43 8.84
N THR A 62 12.94 -6.34 10.10
CA THR A 62 11.62 -6.78 10.56
C THR A 62 10.49 -6.03 9.85
N LEU A 63 10.63 -4.71 9.68
CA LEU A 63 9.65 -3.88 8.96
C LEU A 63 9.77 -3.98 7.42
N GLY A 64 10.72 -4.77 6.91
CA GLY A 64 10.96 -4.93 5.47
C GLY A 64 11.36 -3.64 4.75
N LEU A 65 11.90 -2.65 5.47
CA LEU A 65 12.30 -1.34 4.93
C LEU A 65 13.48 -1.45 3.95
N ASN A 66 14.25 -2.54 4.03
CA ASN A 66 15.37 -2.84 3.13
C ASN A 66 14.92 -3.43 1.78
N ARG A 67 13.64 -3.76 1.63
CA ARG A 67 13.11 -4.33 0.37
C ARG A 67 12.88 -3.22 -0.66
N PRO A 68 12.98 -3.53 -1.97
CA PRO A 68 12.65 -2.58 -3.01
C PRO A 68 11.25 -1.98 -2.83
N ILE A 69 11.09 -0.69 -3.12
CA ILE A 69 9.84 0.04 -2.87
C ILE A 69 8.61 -0.60 -3.54
N TRP A 70 8.80 -1.21 -4.72
CA TRP A 70 7.75 -1.91 -5.44
C TRP A 70 7.30 -3.19 -4.74
N VAL A 71 8.22 -3.93 -4.11
CA VAL A 71 7.88 -5.11 -3.29
C VAL A 71 7.04 -4.67 -2.10
N ARG A 72 7.48 -3.62 -1.40
CA ARG A 72 6.76 -3.06 -0.25
C ARG A 72 5.35 -2.58 -0.62
N TYR A 73 5.19 -1.98 -1.80
CA TYR A 73 3.88 -1.58 -2.31
C TYR A 73 2.99 -2.79 -2.63
N LEU A 74 3.53 -3.83 -3.27
CA LEU A 74 2.75 -5.02 -3.61
C LEU A 74 2.32 -5.80 -2.36
N ASP A 75 3.18 -5.95 -1.36
CA ASP A 75 2.84 -6.57 -0.09
C ASP A 75 1.72 -5.81 0.63
N TRP A 76 1.84 -4.47 0.70
CA TRP A 76 0.81 -3.61 1.28
C TRP A 76 -0.52 -3.72 0.51
N LEU A 77 -0.47 -3.67 -0.82
CA LEU A 77 -1.66 -3.77 -1.66
C LEU A 77 -2.33 -5.13 -1.49
N ALA A 78 -1.56 -6.22 -1.42
CA ALA A 78 -2.08 -7.57 -1.17
C ALA A 78 -2.80 -7.64 0.18
N GLY A 79 -2.19 -7.11 1.25
CA GLY A 79 -2.80 -7.01 2.57
C GLY A 79 -4.15 -6.31 2.52
N VAL A 80 -4.19 -5.10 1.94
CA VAL A 80 -5.42 -4.30 1.84
C VAL A 80 -6.52 -5.04 1.08
N LEU A 81 -6.16 -5.73 -0.02
CA LEU A 81 -7.11 -6.53 -0.80
C LEU A 81 -7.64 -7.76 -0.03
N THR A 82 -6.87 -8.29 0.92
CA THR A 82 -7.29 -9.36 1.83
C THR A 82 -7.97 -8.86 3.12
N GLY A 83 -8.09 -7.54 3.30
CA GLY A 83 -8.67 -6.93 4.51
C GLY A 83 -7.68 -6.72 5.66
N ASP A 84 -6.40 -6.95 5.42
CA ASP A 84 -5.31 -6.69 6.35
C ASP A 84 -4.77 -5.26 6.12
N MET A 85 -4.89 -4.39 7.11
CA MET A 85 -4.41 -3.01 7.03
C MET A 85 -2.96 -2.84 7.52
N GLY A 86 -2.34 -3.92 8.00
CA GLY A 86 -1.06 -3.94 8.69
C GLY A 86 -1.13 -3.40 10.12
N ASP A 87 -0.01 -3.54 10.82
CA ASP A 87 0.09 -3.14 12.23
C ASP A 87 0.23 -1.63 12.38
N SER A 88 -0.44 -1.09 13.39
CA SER A 88 -0.35 0.33 13.69
C SER A 88 0.95 0.62 14.46
N LEU A 89 1.77 1.53 13.95
CA LEU A 89 3.02 1.93 14.63
C LEU A 89 2.79 2.74 15.92
N ARG A 90 1.54 3.12 16.20
CA ARG A 90 1.15 3.98 17.34
C ARG A 90 0.50 3.20 18.47
N PHE A 91 -0.33 2.24 18.13
CA PHE A 91 -0.96 1.27 19.02
C PHE A 91 -0.40 -0.08 18.58
N GLY A 92 0.69 -0.52 19.21
CA GLY A 92 1.28 -1.82 18.89
C GLY A 92 0.34 -2.91 19.35
N ASP A 93 -0.49 -3.40 18.43
CA ASP A 93 -1.24 -4.64 18.54
C ASP A 93 -0.50 -5.73 17.76
#